data_AF-S6WI54-F1
#
_entry.id   AF-S6WI54-F1
#
_cell.length_a   1.000
_cell.length_b   1.000
_cell.length_c   1.000
_cell.angle_alpha   90.00
_cell.angle_beta   90.00
_cell.angle_gamma   90.00
#
_symmetry.space_group_name_H-M   'P 1'
#
loop_
_entity.id
_entity.type
_entity.pdbx_description
1 polymer ?
#
loop_
_entity_poly.entity_id
_entity_poly.type
_entity_poly.pdbx_seq_one_letter_code
_entity_poly.pdbx_strand_id
1 'polypeptide(L)'
;MNNQSLPLALRFPLRGSQLIEASAGTGKTFTISALYLRLVLGHGSEQSGFGRELLPPQILVVTFTDAATKELRDRIRTRLAEAARFFRDEISAPDDLINELREQFEAEQWPACASRLDIAAQWMDEAAVSTIHSWCQRMLREHAFDSGSL
;
A
#
# COMPACT_ATOMS: atom_id res chain seq x y z
N MET A 1 -13.47 -18.79 21.86
CA MET A 1 -12.24 -18.30 21.18
C MET A 1 -12.56 -16.94 20.61
N ASN A 2 -11.84 -15.90 21.05
CA ASN A 2 -12.20 -14.50 20.86
C ASN A 2 -12.42 -14.18 19.38
N ASN A 3 -13.64 -13.73 19.07
CA ASN A 3 -14.05 -13.21 17.77
C ASN A 3 -13.48 -11.80 17.59
N GLN A 4 -12.15 -11.64 17.60
CA GLN A 4 -11.53 -10.37 17.23
C GLN A 4 -11.69 -10.23 15.72
N SER A 5 -12.62 -9.36 15.32
CA SER A 5 -12.81 -9.02 13.91
C SER A 5 -11.54 -8.40 13.36
N LEU A 6 -10.99 -8.96 12.28
CA LEU A 6 -9.87 -8.36 11.56
C LEU A 6 -10.06 -6.84 11.37
N PRO A 7 -9.01 -6.02 11.60
CA PRO A 7 -9.02 -4.59 11.37
C PRO A 7 -9.56 -4.27 9.98
N LEU A 8 -10.29 -3.15 9.86
CA LEU A 8 -10.87 -2.71 8.59
C LEU A 8 -9.84 -2.78 7.46
N ALA A 9 -8.63 -2.27 7.69
CA ALA A 9 -7.55 -2.25 6.72
C ALA A 9 -7.14 -3.64 6.19
N LEU A 10 -7.29 -4.72 6.98
CA LEU A 10 -6.94 -6.09 6.57
C LEU A 10 -8.05 -6.79 5.78
N ARG A 11 -9.32 -6.42 6.02
CA ARG A 11 -10.48 -7.01 5.33
C ARG A 11 -11.09 -6.13 4.23
N PHE A 12 -10.64 -4.89 4.10
CA PHE A 12 -11.16 -3.93 3.11
C PHE A 12 -11.03 -4.50 1.68
N PRO A 13 -12.07 -4.47 0.84
CA PRO A 13 -11.97 -4.92 -0.55
C PRO A 13 -10.98 -4.07 -1.36
N LEU A 14 -10.06 -4.71 -2.05
CA LEU A 14 -9.08 -4.04 -2.93
C LEU A 14 -9.51 -4.06 -4.42
N ARG A 15 -10.82 -4.21 -4.68
CA ARG A 15 -11.40 -4.28 -6.02
C ARG A 15 -12.62 -3.37 -6.15
N GLY A 16 -12.84 -2.87 -7.36
CA GLY A 16 -13.92 -1.94 -7.68
C GLY A 16 -13.74 -0.56 -7.03
N SER A 17 -14.83 0.20 -6.97
CA SER A 17 -14.86 1.50 -6.29
C SER A 17 -15.25 1.31 -4.84
N GLN A 18 -14.42 1.81 -3.92
CA GLN A 18 -14.63 1.72 -2.48
C GLN A 18 -14.46 3.09 -1.84
N LEU A 19 -15.20 3.34 -0.75
CA LEU A 19 -15.14 4.61 0.00
C LEU A 19 -14.76 4.34 1.45
N ILE A 20 -13.75 5.05 1.95
CA ILE A 20 -13.40 5.11 3.36
C ILE A 20 -13.64 6.54 3.85
N GLU A 21 -14.60 6.70 4.75
CA GLU A 21 -14.82 7.97 5.45
C GLU A 21 -13.91 8.04 6.69
N ALA A 22 -13.17 9.13 6.84
CA ALA A 22 -12.21 9.27 7.92
C ALA A 22 -12.03 10.74 8.36
N SER A 23 -12.40 11.04 9.59
CA SER A 23 -12.28 12.36 10.22
C SER A 23 -10.82 12.73 10.53
N ALA A 24 -10.57 13.97 10.94
CA ALA A 24 -9.26 14.40 11.41
C ALA A 24 -8.79 13.50 12.57
N GLY A 25 -7.53 13.07 12.54
CA GLY A 25 -6.95 12.24 13.61
C GLY A 25 -7.31 10.75 13.60
N THR A 26 -8.15 10.25 12.68
CA THR A 26 -8.60 8.83 12.70
C THR A 26 -7.70 7.87 11.91
N GLY A 27 -6.40 8.17 11.79
CA GLY A 27 -5.44 7.25 11.17
C GLY A 27 -5.54 7.06 9.66
N LYS A 28 -6.05 8.05 8.89
CA LYS A 28 -6.11 7.99 7.40
C LYS A 28 -4.82 7.47 6.76
N THR A 29 -3.70 8.11 7.11
CA THR A 29 -2.40 7.78 6.57
C THR A 29 -1.94 6.37 6.96
N PHE A 30 -2.26 5.95 8.19
CA PHE A 30 -2.01 4.59 8.64
C PHE A 30 -2.80 3.56 7.81
N THR A 31 -4.09 3.82 7.57
CA THR A 31 -4.94 2.98 6.72
C THR A 31 -4.39 2.90 5.30
N ILE A 32 -4.00 4.03 4.68
CA ILE A 32 -3.43 4.02 3.33
C ILE A 32 -2.17 3.14 3.27
N SER A 33 -1.23 3.31 4.20
CA SER A 33 -0.01 2.50 4.21
C SER A 33 -0.30 1.00 4.47
N ALA A 34 -1.34 0.68 5.25
CA ALA A 34 -1.78 -0.71 5.44
C ALA A 34 -2.39 -1.32 4.16
N LEU A 35 -3.22 -0.57 3.42
CA LEU A 35 -3.72 -1.03 2.12
C LEU A 35 -2.59 -1.21 1.12
N TYR A 36 -1.57 -0.34 1.16
CA TYR A 36 -0.39 -0.44 0.31
C TYR A 36 0.41 -1.72 0.58
N LEU A 37 0.65 -2.07 1.85
CA LEU A 37 1.28 -3.34 2.24
C LEU A 37 0.54 -4.53 1.64
N ARG A 38 -0.79 -4.52 1.73
CA ARG A 38 -1.61 -5.62 1.20
C ARG A 38 -1.49 -5.76 -0.31
N LEU A 39 -1.47 -4.65 -1.04
CA LEU A 39 -1.27 -4.66 -2.50
C LEU A 39 0.11 -5.21 -2.87
N VAL A 40 1.17 -4.80 -2.16
CA VAL A 40 2.53 -5.30 -2.38
C VAL A 40 2.64 -6.80 -2.10
N LEU A 41 1.96 -7.29 -1.07
CA LEU A 41 2.00 -8.71 -0.69
C LEU A 41 0.99 -9.58 -1.45
N GLY A 42 0.10 -8.99 -2.25
CA GLY A 42 -1.03 -9.71 -2.84
C GLY A 42 -2.01 -10.25 -1.78
N HIS A 43 -2.06 -9.66 -0.59
CA HIS A 43 -2.85 -10.13 0.55
C HIS A 43 -4.37 -9.94 0.37
N GLY A 44 -5.12 -10.97 0.75
CA GLY A 44 -6.58 -11.00 0.82
C GLY A 44 -7.17 -12.21 0.10
N SER A 45 -8.45 -12.49 0.34
CA SER A 45 -9.18 -13.56 -0.36
C SER A 45 -9.55 -13.14 -1.78
N GLU A 46 -10.22 -14.00 -2.54
CA GLU A 46 -10.79 -13.64 -3.84
C GLU A 46 -11.75 -12.43 -3.76
N GLN A 47 -12.44 -12.27 -2.62
CA GLN A 47 -13.38 -11.17 -2.40
C GLN A 47 -12.70 -9.89 -1.89
N SER A 48 -11.64 -10.01 -1.08
CA SER A 48 -11.02 -8.84 -0.41
C SER A 48 -9.66 -8.42 -0.99
N GLY A 49 -8.96 -9.32 -1.65
CA GLY A 49 -7.63 -9.11 -2.24
C GLY A 49 -7.66 -8.61 -3.67
N PHE A 50 -6.53 -8.08 -4.13
CA PHE A 50 -6.37 -7.66 -5.52
C PHE A 50 -6.20 -8.87 -6.47
N GLY A 51 -5.63 -9.97 -5.97
CA GLY A 51 -5.42 -11.23 -6.69
C GLY A 51 -4.01 -11.44 -7.24
N ARG A 52 -3.11 -10.48 -7.06
CA ARG A 52 -1.67 -10.58 -7.32
C ARG A 52 -0.90 -9.52 -6.54
N GLU A 53 0.40 -9.71 -6.36
CA GLU A 53 1.31 -8.67 -5.87
C GLU A 53 1.44 -7.51 -6.87
N LEU A 54 1.70 -6.32 -6.33
CA LEU A 54 1.96 -5.09 -7.08
C LEU A 54 3.29 -4.46 -6.64
N LEU A 55 4.02 -3.93 -7.62
CA LEU A 55 5.18 -3.07 -7.36
C LEU A 55 4.73 -1.61 -7.16
N PRO A 56 5.54 -0.76 -6.47
CA PRO A 56 5.16 0.62 -6.22
C PRO A 56 4.72 1.47 -7.43
N PRO A 57 5.34 1.32 -8.63
CA PRO A 57 4.88 2.05 -9.83
C PRO A 57 3.49 1.60 -10.33
N GLN A 58 3.00 0.43 -9.89
CA GLN A 58 1.69 -0.11 -10.26
C GLN A 58 0.57 0.33 -9.31
N ILE A 59 0.89 1.07 -8.24
CA ILE A 59 -0.06 1.54 -7.23
C ILE A 59 -0.10 3.07 -7.27
N LEU A 60 -1.14 3.61 -7.90
CA LEU A 60 -1.37 5.06 -7.95
C LEU A 60 -1.97 5.56 -6.64
N VAL A 61 -1.31 6.54 -6.02
CA VAL A 61 -1.82 7.28 -4.88
C VAL A 61 -1.77 8.78 -5.19
N VAL A 62 -2.92 9.43 -5.17
CA VAL A 62 -3.03 10.87 -5.43
C VAL A 62 -3.47 11.65 -4.20
N THR A 63 -2.90 12.84 -4.00
CA THR A 63 -3.27 13.75 -2.89
C THR A 63 -3.25 15.22 -3.35
N PHE A 64 -3.56 16.15 -2.45
CA PHE A 64 -3.74 17.57 -2.80
C PHE A 64 -2.43 18.37 -2.84
N THR A 65 -1.45 18.03 -2.00
CA THR A 65 -0.24 18.86 -1.83
C THR A 65 1.04 18.06 -2.03
N ASP A 66 2.10 18.73 -2.48
CA ASP A 66 3.43 18.12 -2.64
C ASP A 66 4.00 17.66 -1.30
N ALA A 67 3.74 18.43 -0.23
CA ALA A 67 4.12 18.06 1.13
C ALA A 67 3.47 16.74 1.57
N ALA A 68 2.15 16.58 1.35
CA ALA A 68 1.44 15.34 1.66
C ALA A 68 1.93 14.17 0.79
N THR A 69 2.29 14.44 -0.47
CA THR A 69 2.88 13.44 -1.36
C THR A 69 4.21 12.91 -0.81
N LYS A 70 5.10 13.81 -0.39
CA LYS A 70 6.40 13.46 0.20
C LYS A 70 6.23 12.70 1.52
N GLU A 71 5.41 13.24 2.41
CA GLU A 71 5.11 12.61 3.71
C GLU A 71 4.55 11.19 3.52
N LEU A 72 3.61 11.02 2.61
CA LEU A 72 2.99 9.72 2.35
C LEU A 72 3.99 8.72 1.77
N ARG A 73 4.84 9.15 0.83
CA ARG A 73 5.90 8.32 0.25
C ARG A 73 6.88 7.84 1.33
N ASP A 74 7.35 8.76 2.18
CA ASP A 74 8.30 8.45 3.26
C ASP A 74 7.66 7.47 4.27
N ARG A 75 6.41 7.70 4.65
CA ARG A 75 5.68 6.82 5.56
C ARG A 75 5.45 5.42 4.98
N ILE A 76 5.08 5.31 3.71
CA ILE A 76 4.89 4.00 3.06
C ILE A 76 6.25 3.27 2.98
N ARG A 77 7.33 3.97 2.61
CA ARG A 77 8.67 3.39 2.55
C ARG A 77 9.11 2.83 3.90
N THR A 78 9.03 3.63 4.96
CA THR A 78 9.40 3.20 6.31
C THR A 78 8.59 1.98 6.73
N ARG A 79 7.28 2.00 6.49
CA ARG A 79 6.40 0.89 6.87
C ARG A 79 6.71 -0.39 6.09
N LEU A 80 7.01 -0.31 4.80
CA LEU A 80 7.45 -1.45 3.99
C LEU A 80 8.76 -2.04 4.54
N ALA A 81 9.73 -1.19 4.86
CA ALA A 81 11.01 -1.62 5.41
C ALA A 81 10.87 -2.26 6.80
N GLU A 82 10.07 -1.68 7.69
CA GLU A 82 9.78 -2.25 9.02
C GLU A 82 9.07 -3.59 8.91
N ALA A 83 8.06 -3.70 8.05
CA ALA A 83 7.39 -4.97 7.79
C ALA A 83 8.38 -6.01 7.23
N ALA A 84 9.25 -5.64 6.28
CA ALA A 84 10.25 -6.55 5.74
C ALA A 84 11.16 -7.12 6.83
N ARG A 85 11.66 -6.28 7.74
CA ARG A 85 12.51 -6.68 8.88
C ARG A 85 11.74 -7.57 9.86
N PHE A 86 10.48 -7.26 10.13
CA PHE A 86 9.64 -8.08 11.00
C PHE A 86 9.37 -9.47 10.41
N PHE A 87 9.07 -9.56 9.11
CA PHE A 87 8.94 -10.84 8.40
C PHE A 87 10.24 -11.66 8.36
N ARG A 88 11.41 -11.04 8.61
CA ARG A 88 12.71 -11.72 8.78
C ARG A 88 13.06 -12.05 10.23
N ASP A 89 12.15 -11.80 11.18
CA ASP A 89 12.41 -11.93 12.62
C ASP A 89 13.58 -11.08 13.14
N GLU A 90 13.91 -9.98 12.46
CA GLU A 90 15.01 -9.08 12.86
C GLU A 90 14.59 -8.06 13.93
N ILE A 91 13.29 -7.81 14.06
CA ILE A 91 12.69 -6.87 15.01
C ILE A 91 11.41 -7.44 15.57
N SER A 92 10.93 -6.90 16.69
CA SER A 92 9.57 -7.13 17.18
C SER A 92 8.53 -6.49 16.25
N ALA A 93 7.26 -6.90 16.40
CA ALA A 93 6.15 -6.34 15.64
C ALA A 93 6.12 -4.80 15.74
N PRO A 94 6.14 -4.05 14.63
CA PRO A 94 6.09 -2.59 14.66
C PRO A 94 4.76 -2.05 15.20
N ASP A 95 3.66 -2.77 14.89
CA ASP A 95 2.32 -2.54 15.40
C ASP A 95 1.44 -3.78 15.23
N ASP A 96 0.27 -3.76 15.87
CA ASP A 96 -0.70 -4.86 15.85
C ASP A 96 -1.14 -5.23 14.42
N LEU A 97 -1.27 -4.25 13.53
CA LEU A 97 -1.71 -4.50 12.16
C LEU A 97 -0.69 -5.31 11.37
N ILE A 98 0.61 -4.98 11.48
CA ILE A 98 1.68 -5.74 10.82
C ILE A 98 1.81 -7.14 11.46
N ASN A 99 1.61 -7.25 12.79
CA ASN A 99 1.56 -8.55 13.45
C ASN A 99 0.46 -9.44 12.87
N GLU A 100 -0.79 -8.94 12.90
CA GLU A 100 -1.94 -9.67 12.39
C GLU A 100 -1.83 -9.98 10.90
N LEU A 101 -1.27 -9.07 10.09
CA LEU A 101 -1.01 -9.29 8.67
C LEU A 101 -0.05 -10.46 8.45
N ARG A 102 1.03 -10.55 9.25
CA ARG A 102 1.99 -11.66 9.16
C ARG A 102 1.36 -12.98 9.57
N GLU A 103 0.48 -12.98 10.57
CA GLU A 103 -0.28 -14.15 11.00
C GLU A 103 -1.25 -14.68 9.94
N GLN A 104 -1.55 -13.90 8.88
CA GLN A 104 -2.31 -14.37 7.71
C GLN A 104 -1.44 -15.10 6.66
N PHE A 105 -0.14 -15.23 6.88
CA PHE A 105 0.78 -15.97 6.01
C PHE A 105 1.41 -17.14 6.76
N GLU A 106 1.57 -18.27 6.07
CA GLU A 106 2.31 -19.42 6.60
C GLU A 106 3.78 -19.04 6.80
N ALA A 107 4.42 -19.62 7.82
CA ALA A 107 5.80 -19.25 8.21
C ALA A 107 6.81 -19.46 7.07
N GLU A 108 6.58 -20.45 6.21
CA GLU A 108 7.40 -20.75 5.04
C GLU A 108 7.34 -19.65 3.98
N GLN A 109 6.29 -18.84 3.97
CA GLN A 109 6.11 -17.72 3.04
C GLN A 109 6.81 -16.45 3.53
N TRP A 110 7.16 -16.36 4.82
CA TRP A 110 7.68 -15.12 5.39
C TRP A 110 8.94 -14.59 4.72
N PRO A 111 9.94 -15.41 4.35
CA PRO A 111 11.12 -14.93 3.62
C PRO A 111 10.76 -14.30 2.26
N ALA A 112 9.78 -14.86 1.54
CA ALA A 112 9.32 -14.32 0.26
C ALA A 112 8.55 -13.00 0.45
N CYS A 113 7.71 -12.91 1.48
CA CYS A 113 7.03 -11.67 1.86
C CYS A 113 8.04 -10.58 2.23
N ALA A 114 9.03 -10.89 3.05
CA ALA A 114 10.10 -9.97 3.41
C ALA A 114 10.85 -9.45 2.17
N SER A 115 11.22 -10.34 1.25
CA SER A 115 11.91 -9.93 0.01
C SER A 115 11.06 -8.98 -0.84
N ARG A 116 9.76 -9.28 -1.02
CA ARG A 116 8.84 -8.40 -1.76
C ARG A 116 8.71 -7.02 -1.11
N LEU A 117 8.55 -6.97 0.22
CA LEU A 117 8.44 -5.72 0.97
C LEU A 117 9.72 -4.89 0.87
N ASP A 118 10.88 -5.53 0.96
CA ASP A 118 12.19 -4.88 0.86
C ASP A 118 12.40 -4.28 -0.55
N ILE A 119 12.12 -5.06 -1.60
CA ILE A 119 12.15 -4.58 -2.99
C ILE A 119 11.20 -3.40 -3.18
N ALA A 120 9.97 -3.50 -2.67
CA ALA A 120 9.01 -2.40 -2.75
C ALA A 120 9.50 -1.14 -2.01
N ALA A 121 10.12 -1.28 -0.83
CA ALA A 121 10.68 -0.14 -0.09
C ALA A 121 11.81 0.55 -0.87
N GLN A 122 12.64 -0.21 -1.58
CA GLN A 122 13.71 0.33 -2.43
C GLN A 122 13.14 1.06 -3.66
N TRP A 123 12.02 0.58 -4.21
CA TRP A 123 11.35 1.16 -5.38
C TRP A 123 10.48 2.39 -5.08
N MET A 124 10.40 2.85 -3.83
CA MET A 124 9.52 3.95 -3.45
C MET A 124 9.87 5.31 -4.07
N ASP A 125 11.09 5.50 -4.59
CA ASP A 125 11.45 6.71 -5.35
C ASP A 125 10.70 6.77 -6.69
N GLU A 126 10.46 5.60 -7.29
CA GLU A 126 9.71 5.42 -8.53
C GLU A 126 8.19 5.20 -8.29
N ALA A 127 7.73 5.29 -7.04
CA ALA A 127 6.34 5.07 -6.71
C ALA A 127 5.42 6.11 -7.37
N ALA A 128 4.26 5.66 -7.84
CA ALA A 128 3.22 6.52 -8.40
C ALA A 128 2.43 7.27 -7.30
N VAL A 129 3.15 8.02 -6.46
CA VAL A 129 2.60 8.90 -5.42
C VAL A 129 2.78 10.35 -5.89
N SER A 130 1.68 11.02 -6.23
CA SER A 130 1.68 12.35 -6.82
C SER A 130 0.56 13.23 -6.31
N THR A 131 0.60 14.52 -6.64
CA THR A 131 -0.60 15.34 -6.53
C THR A 131 -1.59 15.00 -7.64
N ILE A 132 -2.87 15.36 -7.45
CA ILE A 132 -3.92 15.24 -8.48
C ILE A 132 -3.49 15.99 -9.76
N HIS A 133 -3.00 17.23 -9.61
CA HIS A 133 -2.59 18.06 -10.74
C HIS A 133 -1.41 17.44 -11.52
N SER A 134 -0.37 16.99 -10.83
CA SER A 134 0.79 16.35 -11.46
C SER A 134 0.43 15.06 -12.19
N TRP A 135 -0.51 14.27 -11.64
CA TRP A 135 -1.03 13.08 -12.30
C TRP A 135 -1.79 13.42 -13.58
N CYS A 136 -2.76 14.34 -13.52
CA CYS A 136 -3.53 14.74 -14.70
C CYS A 136 -2.62 15.30 -15.79
N GLN A 137 -1.62 16.12 -15.44
CA GLN A 137 -0.67 16.66 -16.40
C GLN A 137 0.20 15.57 -17.03
N ARG A 138 0.60 14.54 -16.26
CA ARG A 138 1.32 13.39 -16.79
C ARG A 138 0.48 12.61 -17.80
N MET A 139 -0.77 12.29 -17.47
CA MET A 139 -1.69 11.60 -18.37
C MET A 139 -1.92 12.36 -19.67
N LEU A 140 -2.09 13.69 -19.60
CA LEU A 140 -2.25 14.52 -20.79
C LEU A 140 -1.00 14.51 -21.68
N ARG A 141 0.21 14.45 -21.10
CA ARG A 141 1.45 14.39 -21.90
C ARG A 141 1.68 13.01 -22.50
N GLU A 142 1.46 11.94 -21.72
CA GLU A 142 1.66 10.56 -22.17
C GLU A 142 0.64 10.14 -23.23
N HIS A 143 -0.59 10.67 -23.17
CA HIS A 143 -1.67 10.40 -24.13
C HIS A 143 -1.94 11.56 -25.11
N ALA A 144 -1.08 12.58 -25.15
CA ALA A 144 -1.23 13.73 -26.06
C ALA A 144 -1.40 13.29 -27.54
N PHE A 145 -0.75 12.17 -27.91
CA PHE A 145 -0.83 11.60 -29.25
C PHE A 145 -2.11 10.81 -29.53
N ASP A 146 -2.76 10.22 -28.50
CA ASP A 146 -4.05 9.54 -28.65
C ASP A 146 -5.23 10.52 -28.67
N SER A 147 -5.05 11.74 -28.13
CA SER A 147 -6.05 12.82 -28.15
C SER A 147 -6.03 13.67 -29.43
N GLY A 148 -5.31 13.23 -30.47
CA GLY A 148 -5.09 13.97 -31.71
C GLY A 148 -6.34 14.15 -32.57
N SER A 149 -7.11 15.20 -32.28
CA SER A 149 -7.70 16.02 -33.31
C SER A 149 -6.59 16.58 -34.21
N LEU A 150 -6.41 15.98 -35.38
CA LEU A 150 -5.78 16.59 -36.56
C LEU A 150 -6.86 16.80 -37.62
#